data_AF-A0A5P9PU97-F1
#
_entry.id   AF-A0A5P9PU97-F1
#
_cell.length_a   1.000
_cell.length_b   1.000
_cell.length_c   1.000
_cell.angle_alpha   90.00
_cell.angle_beta   90.00
_cell.angle_gamma   90.00
#
_symmetry.space_group_name_H-M   'P 1'
#
loop_
_entity.id
_entity.type
_entity.pdbx_description
1 polymer ?
#
loop_
_entity_poly.entity_id
_entity_poly.type
_entity_poly.pdbx_seq_one_letter_code
_entity_poly.pdbx_strand_id
1 'polypeptide(L)'
;MRGEARLADRDALLATSLLPTRAESDLATEQVKANAIKNNTTLSTAMREKVHRDWANLDLAGPAAEAGGEVGAADTQELGLAGAAAGANTMGAGAQPLSGGAPAAPGTAQSFATDAVQQAGHNLGVAHAELAQAGQEGPGTQDLEEARREFFGEAPPGAQRRILQTDAKTNGDDGIIVSRFYIGDPTAAFGMLNGDNREPSTEPDAPHRFSVAWDTRTGEVSFTLTPSTTPGGDSYDALPINFGPGGVPNNFVLNRLGPDGIDIDYNVLNSGVKYPVVEPLSDPPQPKLDEHGRPVWEQVPFGEANGNFSISLDGDRITVRHNGDDYPDGEFIQYRGEGTRELGTKEMARPGGGWLPPESTPALSDIFPGFGQNDYTFNAPR
;
A
#
# COMPACT_ATOMS: atom_id res chain seq x y z
N MET A 1 -74.06 42.57 -17.55
CA MET A 1 -74.16 41.09 -17.58
C MET A 1 -73.02 40.56 -18.43
N ARG A 2 -72.17 39.70 -17.84
CA ARG A 2 -71.11 38.86 -18.46
C ARG A 2 -69.90 39.66 -19.03
N GLY A 3 -68.65 39.36 -18.70
CA GLY A 3 -68.12 38.31 -17.85
C GLY A 3 -66.67 38.60 -17.46
N GLU A 4 -66.38 38.45 -16.18
CA GLU A 4 -65.04 38.22 -15.64
C GLU A 4 -65.08 36.80 -15.08
N ALA A 5 -64.28 35.91 -15.63
CA ALA A 5 -64.13 34.55 -15.11
C ALA A 5 -62.69 34.06 -15.32
N ARG A 6 -61.98 33.97 -14.18
CA ARG A 6 -60.99 32.95 -13.81
C ARG A 6 -59.68 32.92 -14.60
N LEU A 7 -58.72 33.67 -14.05
CA LEU A 7 -57.28 33.55 -14.28
C LEU A 7 -56.55 33.39 -12.92
N ALA A 8 -57.01 32.44 -12.10
CA ALA A 8 -56.39 32.13 -10.80
C ALA A 8 -56.64 30.67 -10.46
N ASP A 9 -55.99 29.74 -11.16
CA ASP A 9 -55.74 28.37 -10.64
C ASP A 9 -54.79 27.54 -11.55
N ARG A 10 -53.63 28.09 -11.95
CA ARG A 10 -52.71 27.36 -12.83
C ARG A 10 -51.23 27.39 -12.45
N ASP A 11 -50.92 27.80 -11.22
CA ASP A 11 -49.55 27.85 -10.69
C ASP A 11 -49.28 26.91 -9.50
N ALA A 12 -50.19 25.97 -9.19
CA ALA A 12 -50.05 25.06 -8.04
C ALA A 12 -49.71 23.59 -8.40
N LEU A 13 -49.38 23.31 -9.66
CA LEU A 13 -48.99 21.97 -10.11
C LEU A 13 -47.75 22.09 -10.98
N LEU A 14 -46.58 21.80 -10.41
CA LEU A 14 -45.32 21.32 -11.03
C LEU A 14 -44.09 21.90 -10.32
N ALA A 15 -43.72 21.33 -9.18
CA ALA A 15 -42.33 21.18 -8.74
C ALA A 15 -42.25 20.37 -7.44
N THR A 16 -42.87 19.19 -7.40
CA THR A 16 -42.41 18.17 -6.45
C THR A 16 -41.11 17.61 -7.01
N SER A 17 -40.02 18.33 -6.76
CA SER A 17 -38.67 17.84 -6.99
C SER A 17 -38.49 16.60 -6.11
N LEU A 18 -38.69 15.42 -6.70
CA LEU A 18 -38.32 14.14 -6.11
C LEU A 18 -36.79 14.11 -6.03
N LEU A 19 -36.26 14.71 -4.97
CA LEU A 19 -34.89 14.43 -4.58
C LEU A 19 -34.83 12.92 -4.27
N PRO A 20 -33.84 12.20 -4.82
CA PRO A 20 -33.68 10.78 -4.53
C PRO A 20 -33.63 10.58 -3.02
N THR A 21 -34.32 9.55 -2.56
CA THR A 21 -34.26 9.16 -1.15
C THR A 21 -32.82 8.75 -0.82
N ARG A 22 -32.41 8.89 0.46
CA ARG A 22 -31.07 8.51 0.91
C ARG A 22 -30.69 7.09 0.48
N ALA A 23 -31.65 6.16 0.52
CA ALA A 23 -31.46 4.78 0.06
C ALA A 23 -31.17 4.67 -1.46
N GLU A 24 -31.76 5.52 -2.30
CA GLU A 24 -31.48 5.55 -3.74
C GLU A 24 -30.11 6.17 -4.04
N SER A 25 -29.68 7.16 -3.23
CA SER A 25 -28.33 7.74 -3.30
C SER A 25 -27.25 6.73 -2.88
N ASP A 26 -27.50 5.96 -1.82
CA ASP A 26 -26.57 4.94 -1.33
C ASP A 26 -26.44 3.80 -2.35
N LEU A 27 -27.55 3.33 -2.94
CA LEU A 27 -27.52 2.28 -3.98
C LEU A 27 -26.79 2.74 -5.25
N ALA A 28 -27.00 4.00 -5.68
CA ALA A 28 -26.28 4.55 -6.83
C ALA A 28 -24.77 4.63 -6.56
N THR A 29 -24.37 4.98 -5.33
CA THR A 29 -22.96 5.02 -4.91
C THR A 29 -22.34 3.62 -4.95
N GLU A 30 -23.01 2.61 -4.39
CA GLU A 30 -22.55 1.21 -4.43
C GLU A 30 -22.43 0.68 -5.86
N GLN A 31 -23.36 1.03 -6.75
CA GLN A 31 -23.30 0.66 -8.16
C GLN A 31 -22.10 1.31 -8.88
N VAL A 32 -21.79 2.58 -8.57
CA VAL A 32 -20.61 3.27 -9.11
C VAL A 32 -19.32 2.62 -8.62
N LYS A 33 -19.22 2.29 -7.33
CA LYS A 33 -18.07 1.57 -6.75
C LYS A 33 -17.87 0.20 -7.41
N ALA A 34 -18.93 -0.59 -7.53
CA ALA A 34 -18.86 -1.89 -8.19
C ALA A 34 -18.41 -1.80 -9.67
N ASN A 35 -18.86 -0.76 -10.39
CA ASN A 35 -18.44 -0.51 -11.76
C ASN A 35 -16.98 -0.03 -11.86
N ALA A 36 -16.54 0.81 -10.92
CA ALA A 36 -15.15 1.29 -10.86
C ALA A 36 -14.18 0.12 -10.62
N ILE A 37 -14.49 -0.75 -9.65
CA ILE A 37 -13.73 -1.98 -9.37
C ILE A 37 -13.66 -2.85 -10.62
N LYS A 38 -14.80 -3.15 -11.24
CA LYS A 38 -14.86 -4.00 -12.44
C LYS A 38 -14.07 -3.42 -13.63
N ASN A 39 -14.14 -2.10 -13.82
CA ASN A 39 -13.40 -1.43 -14.88
C ASN A 39 -11.89 -1.46 -14.62
N ASN A 40 -11.46 -1.28 -13.37
CA ASN A 40 -10.05 -1.34 -13.02
C ASN A 40 -9.50 -2.77 -13.22
N THR A 41 -10.24 -3.81 -12.82
CA THR A 41 -9.88 -5.21 -13.07
C THR A 41 -9.77 -5.53 -14.57
N THR A 42 -10.69 -4.99 -15.39
CA THR A 42 -10.68 -5.23 -16.84
C THR A 42 -9.48 -4.54 -17.52
N LEU A 43 -9.18 -3.31 -17.11
CA LEU A 43 -8.08 -2.52 -17.66
C LEU A 43 -6.73 -3.13 -17.29
N SER A 44 -6.55 -3.55 -16.03
CA SER A 44 -5.33 -4.22 -15.58
C SER A 44 -5.12 -5.55 -16.30
N THR A 45 -6.18 -6.31 -16.57
CA THR A 45 -6.11 -7.56 -17.36
C THR A 45 -5.66 -7.29 -18.79
N ALA A 46 -6.26 -6.32 -19.47
CA ALA A 46 -5.89 -5.97 -20.85
C ALA A 46 -4.44 -5.45 -20.95
N MET A 47 -3.99 -4.68 -19.96
CA MET A 47 -2.62 -4.17 -19.93
C MET A 47 -1.59 -5.28 -19.64
N ARG A 48 -1.91 -6.21 -18.72
CA ARG A 48 -1.11 -7.43 -18.50
C ARG A 48 -0.98 -8.26 -19.78
N GLU A 49 -2.08 -8.46 -20.51
CA GLU A 49 -2.04 -9.19 -21.80
C GLU A 49 -1.16 -8.50 -22.85
N LYS A 50 -1.15 -7.15 -22.91
CA LYS A 50 -0.27 -6.41 -23.81
C LYS A 50 1.20 -6.58 -23.41
N VAL A 51 1.54 -6.37 -22.13
CA VAL A 51 2.92 -6.52 -21.62
C VAL A 51 3.43 -7.93 -21.87
N HIS A 52 2.64 -8.97 -21.58
CA HIS A 52 3.01 -10.36 -21.87
C HIS A 52 3.28 -10.60 -23.35
N ARG A 53 2.45 -10.04 -24.25
CA ARG A 53 2.61 -10.18 -25.70
C ARG A 53 3.88 -9.49 -26.21
N ASP A 54 4.13 -8.27 -25.76
CA ASP A 54 5.30 -7.50 -26.17
C ASP A 54 6.59 -8.16 -25.67
N TRP A 55 6.55 -8.77 -24.49
CA TRP A 55 7.69 -9.46 -23.89
C TRP A 55 7.96 -10.85 -24.48
N ALA A 56 6.92 -11.64 -24.79
CA ALA A 56 7.08 -12.92 -25.50
C ALA A 56 7.74 -12.76 -26.88
N ASN A 57 7.63 -11.57 -27.49
CA ASN A 57 8.30 -11.24 -28.75
C ASN A 57 9.77 -10.82 -28.57
N LEU A 58 10.22 -10.52 -27.35
CA LEU A 58 11.61 -10.17 -27.02
C LEU A 58 12.48 -11.41 -26.74
N ASP A 59 11.88 -12.54 -26.34
CA ASP A 59 12.59 -13.72 -25.81
C ASP A 59 12.96 -14.81 -26.85
N LEU A 60 12.89 -14.51 -28.16
CA LEU A 60 13.19 -15.47 -29.24
C LEU A 60 14.54 -15.24 -29.96
N ALA A 61 15.44 -14.45 -29.40
CA ALA A 61 16.76 -14.19 -29.99
C ALA A 61 17.92 -14.38 -29.00
N GLY A 62 18.06 -15.59 -28.44
CA GLY A 62 19.31 -16.03 -27.81
C GLY A 62 20.11 -16.91 -28.78
N PRO A 63 21.35 -16.57 -29.16
CA PRO A 63 22.17 -17.44 -29.99
C PRO A 63 22.55 -18.69 -29.19
N ALA A 64 22.24 -19.86 -29.73
CA ALA A 64 22.79 -21.13 -29.26
C ALA A 64 24.32 -21.09 -29.41
N ALA A 65 25.04 -20.89 -28.31
CA ALA A 65 26.48 -20.99 -28.28
C ALA A 65 26.89 -22.46 -28.35
N GLU A 66 27.22 -22.93 -29.55
CA GLU A 66 28.09 -24.07 -29.73
C GLU A 66 29.49 -23.70 -29.19
N ALA A 67 29.88 -24.30 -28.07
CA ALA A 67 31.26 -24.28 -27.62
C ALA A 67 31.65 -25.69 -27.13
N GLY A 68 32.14 -26.51 -28.06
CA GLY A 68 33.09 -27.55 -27.74
C GLY A 68 34.45 -26.91 -27.46
N GLY A 69 35.05 -27.20 -26.31
CA GLY A 69 36.37 -26.71 -25.93
C GLY A 69 36.92 -27.47 -24.73
N GLU A 70 38.17 -27.86 -24.82
CA GLU A 70 38.83 -28.96 -24.10
C GLU A 70 39.10 -28.77 -22.60
N VAL A 71 39.34 -29.91 -21.97
CA VAL A 71 39.68 -30.17 -20.57
C VAL A 71 41.07 -29.63 -20.22
N GLY A 72 41.18 -28.92 -19.10
CA GLY A 72 42.45 -28.57 -18.46
C GLY A 72 42.30 -28.54 -16.94
N ALA A 73 42.87 -29.52 -16.26
CA ALA A 73 42.92 -29.64 -14.81
C ALA A 73 44.02 -28.75 -14.20
N ALA A 74 43.76 -28.12 -13.04
CA ALA A 74 44.69 -28.02 -11.90
C ALA A 74 44.12 -27.21 -10.72
N ASP A 75 44.46 -27.70 -9.52
CA ASP A 75 44.71 -27.01 -8.25
C ASP A 75 43.57 -26.39 -7.42
N THR A 76 43.05 -27.24 -6.52
CA THR A 76 42.57 -26.89 -5.19
C THR A 76 43.71 -26.49 -4.25
N GLN A 77 43.65 -25.28 -3.67
CA GLN A 77 44.35 -24.95 -2.42
C GLN A 77 43.33 -24.65 -1.31
N GLU A 78 43.50 -25.39 -0.22
CA GLU A 78 42.87 -25.18 1.08
C GLU A 78 43.26 -23.83 1.70
N LEU A 79 42.28 -23.13 2.26
CA LEU A 79 42.50 -22.23 3.39
C LEU A 79 41.45 -22.52 4.45
N GLY A 80 41.92 -23.05 5.58
CA GLY A 80 41.13 -23.27 6.77
C GLY A 80 40.84 -21.96 7.51
N LEU A 81 39.80 -22.00 8.35
CA LEU A 81 39.66 -21.11 9.50
C LEU A 81 38.76 -21.74 10.56
N ALA A 82 39.14 -21.43 11.79
CA ALA A 82 38.87 -22.17 13.00
C ALA A 82 37.43 -22.04 13.51
N GLY A 83 36.97 -23.11 14.17
CA GLY A 83 35.76 -23.13 14.96
C GLY A 83 35.93 -22.47 16.33
N ALA A 84 34.82 -21.89 16.81
CA ALA A 84 34.63 -21.53 18.20
C ALA A 84 33.30 -22.11 18.69
N ALA A 85 33.37 -22.66 19.90
CA ALA A 85 32.35 -23.46 20.55
C ALA A 85 31.33 -22.64 21.35
N ALA A 86 30.10 -23.14 21.40
CA ALA A 86 29.13 -22.97 22.49
C ALA A 86 28.23 -24.23 22.42
N GLY A 87 28.00 -25.05 23.45
CA GLY A 87 27.87 -24.77 24.87
C GLY A 87 26.51 -25.31 25.30
N ALA A 88 26.34 -26.64 25.27
CA ALA A 88 25.09 -27.30 25.65
C ALA A 88 25.03 -27.49 27.18
N ASN A 89 24.03 -26.88 27.82
CA ASN A 89 23.72 -27.10 29.23
C ASN A 89 22.56 -28.10 29.37
N THR A 90 22.93 -29.32 29.77
CA THR A 90 22.08 -30.34 30.37
C THR A 90 22.02 -30.15 31.89
N MET A 91 20.82 -30.01 32.46
CA MET A 91 20.45 -30.41 33.83
C MET A 91 18.95 -30.73 33.79
N GLY A 92 18.40 -31.81 34.35
CA GLY A 92 18.87 -32.70 35.40
C GLY A 92 17.65 -32.96 36.29
N ALA A 93 16.90 -34.02 36.00
CA ALA A 93 15.71 -34.42 36.74
C ALA A 93 16.07 -34.94 38.14
N GLY A 94 15.40 -34.44 39.17
CA GLY A 94 15.52 -34.91 40.55
C GLY A 94 14.15 -34.90 41.22
N ALA A 95 13.53 -36.08 41.34
CA ALA A 95 12.31 -36.30 42.08
C ALA A 95 12.62 -36.58 43.56
N GLN A 96 11.84 -35.99 44.48
CA GLN A 96 11.70 -36.47 45.84
C GLN A 96 10.21 -36.47 46.25
N PRO A 97 9.73 -37.50 46.97
CA PRO A 97 8.39 -37.53 47.52
C PRO A 97 8.37 -36.99 48.96
N LEU A 98 7.38 -36.18 49.30
CA LEU A 98 7.03 -35.92 50.70
C LEU A 98 5.55 -36.19 50.93
N SER A 99 5.34 -36.98 51.97
CA SER A 99 4.10 -37.49 52.51
C SER A 99 3.38 -36.46 53.38
N GLY A 100 2.05 -36.48 53.33
CA GLY A 100 1.20 -36.44 54.52
C GLY A 100 0.63 -35.08 54.93
N GLY A 101 -0.70 -34.97 54.88
CA GLY A 101 -1.47 -33.95 55.60
C GLY A 101 -2.80 -33.61 54.94
N ALA A 102 -3.86 -34.36 55.25
CA ALA A 102 -5.24 -33.87 55.10
C ALA A 102 -5.47 -32.76 56.16
N PRO A 103 -6.24 -31.68 55.89
CA PRO A 103 -7.71 -31.82 55.92
C PRO A 103 -8.52 -30.81 55.08
N ALA A 104 -9.84 -31.00 55.16
CA ALA A 104 -10.93 -30.02 55.06
C ALA A 104 -11.74 -29.92 53.75
N ALA A 105 -13.04 -29.73 53.96
CA ALA A 105 -14.19 -29.84 53.08
C ALA A 105 -14.11 -29.09 51.72
N PRO A 106 -14.86 -29.55 50.69
CA PRO A 106 -14.90 -28.92 49.38
C PRO A 106 -15.74 -27.64 49.42
N GLY A 107 -15.10 -26.50 49.69
CA GLY A 107 -15.60 -25.19 49.28
C GLY A 107 -15.26 -24.98 47.80
N THR A 108 -16.28 -25.11 46.94
CA THR A 108 -16.37 -24.60 45.56
C THR A 108 -15.06 -24.15 44.88
N ALA A 109 -14.23 -25.10 44.46
CA ALA A 109 -13.02 -24.84 43.66
C ALA A 109 -13.30 -24.17 42.29
N GLN A 110 -14.56 -24.07 41.88
CA GLN A 110 -14.97 -23.34 40.67
C GLN A 110 -14.92 -21.81 40.82
N SER A 111 -15.03 -21.23 42.03
CA SER A 111 -15.03 -19.76 42.16
C SER A 111 -13.63 -19.17 42.03
N PHE A 112 -12.62 -19.75 42.68
CA PHE A 112 -11.25 -19.24 42.64
C PHE A 112 -10.57 -19.38 41.27
N ALA A 113 -10.92 -20.41 40.50
CA ALA A 113 -10.40 -20.56 39.14
C ALA A 113 -10.98 -19.51 38.19
N THR A 114 -12.23 -19.09 38.39
CA THR A 114 -12.89 -18.09 37.55
C THR A 114 -12.34 -16.68 37.83
N ASP A 115 -12.14 -16.35 39.10
CA ASP A 115 -11.59 -15.06 39.51
C ASP A 115 -10.12 -14.89 39.06
N ALA A 116 -9.32 -15.96 39.14
CA ALA A 116 -7.93 -15.92 38.68
C ALA A 116 -7.81 -15.75 37.16
N VAL A 117 -8.69 -16.40 36.38
CA VAL A 117 -8.73 -16.25 34.91
C VAL A 117 -9.23 -14.86 34.51
N GLN A 118 -10.24 -14.32 35.19
CA GLN A 118 -10.71 -12.95 34.94
C GLN A 118 -9.65 -11.90 35.30
N GLN A 119 -8.95 -12.06 36.42
CA GLN A 119 -7.90 -11.13 36.84
C GLN A 119 -6.67 -11.22 35.93
N ALA A 120 -6.30 -12.42 35.46
CA ALA A 120 -5.24 -12.60 34.46
C ALA A 120 -5.63 -11.97 33.10
N GLY A 121 -6.87 -12.11 32.67
CA GLY A 121 -7.39 -11.46 31.45
C GLY A 121 -7.39 -9.93 31.56
N HIS A 122 -7.78 -9.39 32.72
CA HIS A 122 -7.73 -7.96 32.99
C HIS A 122 -6.29 -7.42 32.97
N ASN A 123 -5.35 -8.12 33.61
CA ASN A 123 -3.94 -7.71 33.66
C ASN A 123 -3.26 -7.81 32.29
N LEU A 124 -3.61 -8.79 31.45
CA LEU A 124 -3.14 -8.89 30.07
C LEU A 124 -3.70 -7.78 29.16
N GLY A 125 -4.95 -7.36 29.39
CA GLY A 125 -5.56 -6.22 28.70
C GLY A 125 -4.88 -4.89 29.05
N VAL A 126 -4.59 -4.68 30.34
CA VAL A 126 -3.87 -3.49 30.81
C VAL A 126 -2.43 -3.47 30.27
N ALA A 127 -1.71 -4.60 30.30
CA ALA A 127 -0.34 -4.66 29.79
C ALA A 127 -0.24 -4.41 28.27
N HIS A 128 -1.21 -4.87 27.47
CA HIS A 128 -1.25 -4.55 26.03
C HIS A 128 -1.57 -3.07 25.77
N ALA A 129 -2.47 -2.48 26.56
CA ALA A 129 -2.78 -1.05 26.47
C ALA A 129 -1.57 -0.19 26.88
N GLU A 130 -0.85 -0.59 27.94
CA GLU A 130 0.35 0.10 28.41
C GLU A 130 1.54 -0.06 27.45
N LEU A 131 1.72 -1.22 26.80
CA LEU A 131 2.74 -1.40 25.75
C LEU A 131 2.41 -0.62 24.48
N ALA A 132 1.12 -0.49 24.12
CA ALA A 132 0.68 0.35 23.01
C ALA A 132 0.83 1.85 23.32
N GLN A 133 0.74 2.25 24.60
CA GLN A 133 1.00 3.63 25.06
C GLN A 133 2.49 3.94 25.18
N ALA A 134 3.30 3.01 25.68
CA ALA A 134 4.74 3.22 25.94
C ALA A 134 5.58 3.36 24.65
N GLY A 135 5.02 3.02 23.48
CA GLY A 135 5.62 3.27 22.17
C GLY A 135 5.21 4.58 21.49
N GLN A 136 4.38 5.43 22.14
CA GLN A 136 3.77 6.62 21.51
C GLN A 136 4.30 7.98 22.00
N GLU A 137 5.31 8.00 22.88
CA GLU A 137 5.89 9.26 23.37
C GLU A 137 7.13 9.64 22.52
N GLY A 138 6.88 10.06 21.28
CA GLY A 138 7.84 10.61 20.30
C GLY A 138 7.32 11.92 19.67
N PRO A 139 8.18 12.72 19.03
CA PRO A 139 8.23 14.19 19.10
C PRO A 139 6.90 14.93 18.83
N GLY A 140 6.23 15.39 19.89
CA GLY A 140 5.03 16.23 19.79
C GLY A 140 5.24 17.54 19.03
N THR A 141 4.17 18.11 18.45
CA THR A 141 4.04 19.33 17.63
C THR A 141 5.00 19.51 16.44
N GLN A 142 6.30 19.27 16.63
CA GLN A 142 7.31 19.29 15.60
C GLN A 142 7.00 18.27 14.51
N ASP A 143 6.67 17.02 14.86
CA ASP A 143 6.33 16.00 13.87
C ASP A 143 5.11 16.39 13.02
N LEU A 144 4.11 17.04 13.63
CA LEU A 144 2.94 17.52 12.91
C LEU A 144 3.29 18.66 11.95
N GLU A 145 4.13 19.61 12.35
CA GLU A 145 4.60 20.69 11.47
C GLU A 145 5.48 20.14 10.34
N GLU A 146 6.34 19.16 10.64
CA GLU A 146 7.20 18.49 9.66
C GLU A 146 6.38 17.67 8.67
N ALA A 147 5.41 16.88 9.14
CA ALA A 147 4.44 16.19 8.29
C ALA A 147 3.64 17.16 7.42
N ARG A 148 3.22 18.30 7.97
CA ARG A 148 2.50 19.30 7.18
C ARG A 148 3.37 19.90 6.08
N ARG A 149 4.63 20.21 6.39
CA ARG A 149 5.61 20.67 5.40
C ARG A 149 5.88 19.60 4.34
N GLU A 150 6.05 18.36 4.76
CA GLU A 150 6.37 17.25 3.86
C GLU A 150 5.22 16.95 2.92
N PHE A 151 3.99 16.79 3.42
CA PHE A 151 2.87 16.32 2.60
C PHE A 151 2.06 17.44 1.95
N PHE A 152 2.05 18.66 2.50
CA PHE A 152 1.26 19.78 1.97
C PHE A 152 2.12 20.96 1.47
N GLY A 153 3.44 20.87 1.62
CA GLY A 153 4.38 21.84 1.06
C GLY A 153 4.72 21.58 -0.40
N GLU A 154 5.87 22.12 -0.84
CA GLU A 154 6.40 21.91 -2.17
C GLU A 154 6.68 20.42 -2.44
N ALA A 155 6.32 19.93 -3.63
CA ALA A 155 6.60 18.56 -4.01
C ALA A 155 8.13 18.33 -4.11
N PRO A 156 8.64 17.16 -3.69
CA PRO A 156 10.04 16.80 -3.92
C PRO A 156 10.43 16.91 -5.41
N PRO A 157 11.70 17.18 -5.74
CA PRO A 157 12.15 17.23 -7.13
C PRO A 157 11.80 15.96 -7.91
N GLY A 158 11.20 16.11 -9.09
CA GLY A 158 10.75 14.99 -9.94
C GLY A 158 9.46 14.31 -9.47
N ALA A 159 8.94 14.66 -8.30
CA ALA A 159 7.66 14.15 -7.81
C ALA A 159 6.48 14.93 -8.41
N GLN A 160 5.31 14.31 -8.40
CA GLN A 160 4.04 14.96 -8.65
C GLN A 160 3.27 15.05 -7.34
N ARG A 161 2.71 16.22 -7.04
CA ARG A 161 1.80 16.41 -5.91
C ARG A 161 0.53 17.12 -6.34
N ARG A 162 -0.60 16.65 -5.82
CA ARG A 162 -1.89 17.31 -5.97
C ARG A 162 -2.58 17.37 -4.62
N ILE A 163 -3.06 18.55 -4.25
CA ILE A 163 -3.80 18.77 -3.02
C ILE A 163 -5.24 19.10 -3.42
N LEU A 164 -6.18 18.35 -2.85
CA LEU A 164 -7.60 18.57 -3.01
C LEU A 164 -8.17 19.13 -1.71
N GLN A 165 -8.98 20.17 -1.81
CA GLN A 165 -9.79 20.62 -0.69
C GLN A 165 -11.07 19.80 -0.64
N THR A 166 -11.37 19.23 0.53
CA THR A 166 -12.59 18.48 0.78
C THR A 166 -13.36 19.10 1.95
N ASP A 167 -14.57 18.62 2.19
CA ASP A 167 -15.33 18.89 3.40
C ASP A 167 -15.31 17.68 4.37
N ALA A 168 -14.44 16.69 4.12
CA ALA A 168 -14.06 15.68 5.09
C ALA A 168 -13.11 16.31 6.11
N LYS A 169 -13.69 17.06 7.05
CA LYS A 169 -12.99 17.71 8.15
C LYS A 169 -13.68 17.34 9.45
N THR A 170 -12.91 17.11 10.49
CA THR A 170 -13.46 16.82 11.81
C THR A 170 -13.61 18.10 12.61
N ASN A 171 -14.39 18.02 13.69
CA ASN A 171 -14.50 19.13 14.64
C ASN A 171 -13.31 19.19 15.62
N GLY A 172 -12.42 18.20 15.58
CA GLY A 172 -11.21 18.10 16.40
C GLY A 172 -9.96 18.38 15.59
N ASP A 173 -8.80 18.38 16.26
CA ASP A 173 -7.50 18.35 15.60
C ASP A 173 -6.95 16.93 15.74
N ASP A 174 -7.46 16.00 14.92
CA ASP A 174 -6.96 14.62 14.87
C ASP A 174 -5.63 14.52 14.10
N GLY A 175 -5.08 15.68 13.72
CA GLY A 175 -3.82 15.81 13.04
C GLY A 175 -3.88 15.38 11.56
N ILE A 176 -2.76 14.85 11.07
CA ILE A 176 -2.59 14.40 9.69
C ILE A 176 -2.52 12.88 9.68
N ILE A 177 -3.42 12.23 8.93
CA ILE A 177 -3.39 10.78 8.74
C ILE A 177 -2.80 10.48 7.36
N VAL A 178 -1.76 9.66 7.32
CA VAL A 178 -0.98 9.34 6.11
C VAL A 178 -1.07 7.85 5.82
N SER A 179 -1.35 7.52 4.56
CA SER A 179 -1.12 6.20 3.97
C SER A 179 0.07 6.31 3.04
N ARG A 180 1.15 5.58 3.31
CA ARG A 180 2.41 5.64 2.54
C ARG A 180 2.79 4.26 2.06
N PHE A 181 3.19 4.16 0.80
CA PHE A 181 3.48 2.90 0.12
C PHE A 181 4.90 2.91 -0.43
N TYR A 182 5.67 1.87 -0.09
CA TYR A 182 7.12 1.84 -0.33
C TYR A 182 7.61 0.42 -0.63
N ILE A 183 8.77 0.32 -1.25
CA ILE A 183 9.39 -0.96 -1.60
C ILE A 183 10.53 -1.18 -0.61
N GLY A 184 10.34 -2.05 0.39
CA GLY A 184 11.34 -2.23 1.44
C GLY A 184 12.69 -2.77 0.94
N ASP A 185 12.68 -3.49 -0.17
CA ASP A 185 13.88 -4.01 -0.81
C ASP A 185 14.74 -2.92 -1.48
N PRO A 186 16.06 -3.14 -1.66
CA PRO A 186 16.94 -2.20 -2.35
C PRO A 186 16.62 -2.07 -3.85
N THR A 187 15.93 -3.05 -4.43
CA THR A 187 15.59 -3.08 -5.85
C THR A 187 14.11 -3.35 -6.05
N ALA A 188 13.63 -2.93 -7.22
CA ALA A 188 12.26 -3.03 -7.67
C ALA A 188 12.24 -3.46 -9.14
N ALA A 189 11.07 -3.92 -9.62
CA ALA A 189 10.87 -4.33 -11.01
C ALA A 189 12.01 -5.22 -11.54
N PHE A 190 12.27 -6.34 -10.86
CA PHE A 190 13.34 -7.29 -11.23
C PHE A 190 14.75 -6.69 -11.30
N GLY A 191 15.07 -5.73 -10.43
CA GLY A 191 16.38 -5.09 -10.42
C GLY A 191 16.53 -3.94 -11.42
N MET A 192 15.50 -3.63 -12.19
CA MET A 192 15.55 -2.53 -13.17
C MET A 192 15.39 -1.15 -12.51
N LEU A 193 14.77 -1.10 -11.34
CA LEU A 193 14.57 0.11 -10.55
C LEU A 193 15.16 -0.08 -9.15
N ASN A 194 15.57 1.02 -8.52
CA ASN A 194 15.86 1.04 -7.09
C ASN A 194 14.52 0.95 -6.34
N GLY A 195 14.47 0.13 -5.30
CA GLY A 195 13.44 0.20 -4.29
C GLY A 195 13.73 1.33 -3.30
N ASP A 196 12.97 1.39 -2.21
CA ASP A 196 13.11 2.44 -1.19
C ASP A 196 14.11 2.03 -0.09
N ASN A 197 14.52 0.74 -0.08
CA ASN A 197 15.56 0.20 0.80
C ASN A 197 15.38 0.56 2.27
N ARG A 198 14.18 0.35 2.81
CA ARG A 198 13.87 0.73 4.18
C ARG A 198 12.84 -0.19 4.82
N GLU A 199 12.82 -0.14 6.14
CA GLU A 199 11.78 -0.73 6.97
C GLU A 199 10.60 0.26 7.16
N PRO A 200 9.48 -0.18 7.77
CA PRO A 200 8.46 0.75 8.23
C PRO A 200 9.06 1.89 9.07
N SER A 201 8.53 3.09 8.91
CA SER A 201 9.04 4.29 9.57
C SER A 201 7.91 5.27 9.84
N THR A 202 7.98 5.96 10.98
CA THR A 202 7.09 7.08 11.31
C THR A 202 7.64 8.43 10.88
N GLU A 203 8.89 8.51 10.42
CA GLU A 203 9.50 9.77 9.98
C GLU A 203 8.74 10.34 8.78
N PRO A 204 8.32 11.62 8.78
CA PRO A 204 7.55 12.21 7.69
C PRO A 204 8.23 12.09 6.32
N ASP A 205 9.54 12.30 6.27
CA ASP A 205 10.35 12.35 5.04
C ASP A 205 10.84 10.98 4.55
N ALA A 206 10.41 9.87 5.17
CA ALA A 206 10.87 8.55 4.76
C ALA A 206 10.53 8.28 3.27
N PRO A 207 11.47 7.73 2.49
CA PRO A 207 11.28 7.44 1.07
C PRO A 207 10.03 6.59 0.79
N HIS A 208 9.35 6.83 -0.32
CA HIS A 208 8.14 6.08 -0.69
C HIS A 208 7.90 6.19 -2.18
N ARG A 209 7.03 5.34 -2.74
CA ARG A 209 6.56 5.42 -4.13
C ARG A 209 5.37 6.34 -4.28
N PHE A 210 4.42 6.21 -3.37
CA PHE A 210 3.28 7.12 -3.32
C PHE A 210 2.75 7.26 -1.89
N SER A 211 2.12 8.39 -1.64
CA SER A 211 1.48 8.67 -0.36
C SER A 211 0.18 9.43 -0.56
N VAL A 212 -0.74 9.22 0.37
CA VAL A 212 -1.91 10.07 0.55
C VAL A 212 -1.96 10.55 1.99
N ALA A 213 -2.06 11.86 2.17
CA ALA A 213 -2.14 12.50 3.48
C ALA A 213 -3.46 13.28 3.61
N TRP A 214 -4.14 13.14 4.74
CA TRP A 214 -5.37 13.85 5.07
C TRP A 214 -5.17 14.72 6.31
N ASP A 215 -5.18 16.04 6.12
CA ASP A 215 -5.22 17.01 7.24
C ASP A 215 -6.68 17.09 7.72
N THR A 216 -6.96 16.42 8.83
CA THR A 216 -8.33 16.26 9.36
C THR A 216 -8.95 17.58 9.80
N ARG A 217 -8.12 18.58 10.14
CA ARG A 217 -8.56 19.90 10.56
C ARG A 217 -8.96 20.76 9.38
N THR A 218 -8.19 20.75 8.30
CA THR A 218 -8.47 21.58 7.11
C THR A 218 -9.38 20.88 6.10
N GLY A 219 -9.40 19.54 6.10
CA GLY A 219 -10.01 18.73 5.05
C GLY A 219 -9.20 18.69 3.76
N GLU A 220 -7.94 19.11 3.78
CA GLU A 220 -7.03 18.96 2.65
C GLU A 220 -6.58 17.50 2.52
N VAL A 221 -6.60 16.98 1.29
CA VAL A 221 -6.08 15.65 0.97
C VAL A 221 -4.98 15.81 -0.08
N SER A 222 -3.76 15.46 0.30
CA SER A 222 -2.58 15.50 -0.57
C SER A 222 -2.29 14.12 -1.14
N PHE A 223 -2.02 14.07 -2.44
CA PHE A 223 -1.60 12.88 -3.18
C PHE A 223 -0.21 13.15 -3.73
N THR A 224 0.76 12.30 -3.41
CA THR A 224 2.14 12.43 -3.89
C THR A 224 2.59 11.15 -4.60
N LEU A 225 3.21 11.30 -5.77
CA LEU A 225 3.92 10.25 -6.51
C LEU A 225 5.39 10.68 -6.63
N THR A 226 6.33 9.82 -6.24
CA THR A 226 7.77 10.14 -6.24
C THR A 226 8.46 9.63 -7.52
N PRO A 227 9.57 10.23 -7.96
CA PRO A 227 10.28 9.71 -9.12
C PRO A 227 10.82 8.31 -8.87
N SER A 228 10.99 7.52 -9.92
CA SER A 228 11.72 6.25 -9.87
C SER A 228 13.15 6.44 -10.36
N THR A 229 14.09 5.68 -9.83
CA THR A 229 15.48 5.69 -10.30
C THR A 229 15.98 4.32 -10.70
N THR A 230 16.91 4.23 -11.65
CA THR A 230 17.64 2.99 -11.97
C THR A 230 18.86 2.83 -11.05
N PRO A 231 19.41 1.61 -10.91
CA PRO A 231 20.71 1.41 -10.29
C PRO A 231 21.85 2.18 -10.97
N GLY A 232 21.70 2.55 -12.25
CA GLY A 232 22.65 3.38 -13.00
C GLY A 232 22.59 4.88 -12.68
N GLY A 233 21.61 5.31 -11.87
CA GLY A 233 21.42 6.70 -11.48
C GLY A 233 20.50 7.51 -12.39
N ASP A 234 19.90 6.89 -13.41
CA ASP A 234 18.87 7.57 -14.21
C ASP A 234 17.62 7.80 -13.36
N SER A 235 17.00 8.96 -13.50
CA SER A 235 15.75 9.32 -12.83
C SER A 235 14.62 9.43 -13.85
N TYR A 236 13.46 8.89 -13.49
CA TYR A 236 12.20 9.02 -14.21
C TYR A 236 11.23 9.79 -13.33
N ASP A 237 10.88 10.99 -13.81
CA ASP A 237 9.86 11.81 -13.15
C ASP A 237 8.55 11.03 -12.98
N ALA A 238 7.88 11.31 -11.86
CA ALA A 238 6.57 10.75 -11.60
C ALA A 238 5.58 11.19 -12.70
N LEU A 239 4.76 10.25 -13.14
CA LEU A 239 3.72 10.51 -14.12
C LEU A 239 2.62 11.43 -13.53
N PRO A 240 1.93 12.24 -14.35
CA PRO A 240 0.91 13.16 -13.86
C PRO A 240 -0.21 12.46 -13.09
N ILE A 241 -0.57 13.03 -11.93
CA ILE A 241 -1.71 12.59 -11.12
C ILE A 241 -3.02 13.04 -11.76
N ASN A 242 -3.89 12.08 -12.03
CA ASN A 242 -5.23 12.26 -12.57
C ASN A 242 -6.29 12.05 -11.47
N PHE A 243 -7.43 12.73 -11.62
CA PHE A 243 -8.60 12.53 -10.78
C PHE A 243 -9.84 12.34 -11.62
N GLY A 244 -10.69 11.40 -11.19
CA GLY A 244 -12.02 11.22 -11.73
C GLY A 244 -12.34 9.78 -12.10
N PRO A 245 -13.59 9.51 -12.48
CA PRO A 245 -14.01 8.19 -12.93
C PRO A 245 -13.39 7.92 -14.31
N GLY A 246 -12.46 6.97 -14.39
CA GLY A 246 -11.84 6.58 -15.64
C GLY A 246 -10.44 6.07 -15.40
N GLY A 247 -10.24 4.76 -15.60
CA GLY A 247 -8.99 4.03 -15.35
C GLY A 247 -7.85 4.41 -16.30
N VAL A 248 -7.55 5.71 -16.43
CA VAL A 248 -6.25 6.12 -16.92
C VAL A 248 -5.21 5.80 -15.83
N PRO A 249 -3.97 5.43 -16.18
CA PRO A 249 -2.93 5.23 -15.18
C PRO A 249 -2.71 6.48 -14.33
N ASN A 250 -2.26 6.28 -13.08
CA ASN A 250 -2.07 7.34 -12.08
C ASN A 250 -3.35 8.10 -11.74
N ASN A 251 -4.44 7.36 -11.59
CA ASN A 251 -5.73 7.92 -11.27
C ASN A 251 -6.11 7.64 -9.82
N PHE A 252 -6.58 8.68 -9.14
CA PHE A 252 -7.21 8.59 -7.84
C PHE A 252 -8.69 8.96 -7.96
N VAL A 253 -9.54 8.15 -7.33
CA VAL A 253 -10.96 8.45 -7.15
C VAL A 253 -11.19 8.67 -5.67
N LEU A 254 -11.28 9.93 -5.27
CA LEU A 254 -11.68 10.29 -3.92
C LEU A 254 -13.20 10.12 -3.79
N ASN A 255 -13.60 8.96 -3.28
CA ASN A 255 -14.94 8.68 -2.80
C ASN A 255 -15.08 9.25 -1.39
N ARG A 256 -16.18 9.93 -1.13
CA ARG A 256 -16.42 10.49 0.20
C ARG A 256 -17.19 9.50 1.07
N LEU A 257 -16.79 9.32 2.32
CA LEU A 257 -17.56 8.58 3.34
C LEU A 257 -18.39 9.49 4.26
N GLY A 258 -18.07 10.77 4.34
CA GLY A 258 -18.76 11.75 5.17
C GLY A 258 -17.86 12.92 5.54
N PRO A 259 -18.20 13.70 6.57
CA PRO A 259 -17.26 14.66 7.17
C PRO A 259 -16.11 13.95 7.91
N ASP A 260 -16.37 12.74 8.43
CA ASP A 260 -15.43 12.02 9.30
C ASP A 260 -14.68 10.89 8.59
N GLY A 261 -14.58 10.94 7.26
CA GLY A 261 -13.81 9.91 6.54
C GLY A 261 -13.67 10.11 5.04
N ILE A 262 -12.62 9.51 4.51
CA ILE A 262 -12.27 9.48 3.09
C ILE A 262 -12.15 8.03 2.61
N ASP A 263 -12.49 7.79 1.35
CA ASP A 263 -12.40 6.50 0.67
C ASP A 263 -11.77 6.74 -0.69
N ILE A 264 -10.70 6.03 -1.02
CA ILE A 264 -9.87 6.37 -2.17
C ILE A 264 -9.61 5.10 -2.95
N ASP A 265 -10.17 5.04 -4.16
CA ASP A 265 -9.70 4.08 -5.16
C ASP A 265 -8.46 4.67 -5.84
N TYR A 266 -7.47 3.83 -6.10
CA TYR A 266 -6.27 4.22 -6.78
C TYR A 266 -5.82 3.16 -7.79
N ASN A 267 -5.29 3.64 -8.91
CA ASN A 267 -4.45 2.89 -9.84
C ASN A 267 -3.20 3.75 -10.07
N VAL A 268 -2.11 3.37 -9.44
CA VAL A 268 -0.84 4.12 -9.46
C VAL A 268 0.19 3.37 -10.27
N LEU A 269 0.71 4.05 -11.29
CA LEU A 269 1.85 3.63 -12.09
C LEU A 269 2.94 4.68 -11.92
N ASN A 270 3.83 4.49 -10.95
CA ASN A 270 4.73 5.56 -10.52
C ASN A 270 5.55 6.18 -11.67
N SER A 271 6.10 5.31 -12.52
CA SER A 271 6.88 5.70 -13.68
C SER A 271 6.78 4.61 -14.74
N GLY A 272 6.80 4.98 -16.02
CA GLY A 272 7.08 4.01 -17.07
C GLY A 272 8.56 4.05 -17.46
N VAL A 273 9.17 2.87 -17.59
CA VAL A 273 10.54 2.75 -18.06
C VAL A 273 10.54 2.93 -19.57
N LYS A 274 11.45 3.78 -20.08
CA LYS A 274 11.62 3.98 -21.51
C LYS A 274 12.51 2.86 -22.05
N TYR A 275 11.96 2.00 -22.89
CA TYR A 275 12.73 1.03 -23.66
C TYR A 275 12.86 1.51 -25.10
N PRO A 276 14.02 1.29 -25.75
CA PRO A 276 14.10 1.51 -27.17
C PRO A 276 13.17 0.48 -27.82
N VAL A 277 12.22 0.93 -28.64
CA VAL A 277 11.41 0.03 -29.45
C VAL A 277 12.38 -0.66 -30.39
N VAL A 278 12.58 -1.97 -30.25
CA VAL A 278 13.44 -2.73 -31.17
C VAL A 278 12.63 -3.24 -32.35
N GLU A 279 13.21 -3.27 -33.55
CA GLU A 279 12.57 -3.91 -34.69
C GLU A 279 12.65 -5.44 -34.53
N PRO A 280 11.51 -6.14 -34.33
CA PRO A 280 11.49 -7.55 -33.93
C PRO A 280 12.04 -8.53 -34.97
N LEU A 281 12.38 -8.04 -36.17
CA LEU A 281 12.90 -8.85 -37.28
C LEU A 281 14.34 -8.48 -37.69
N SER A 282 15.01 -7.65 -36.90
CA SER A 282 16.42 -7.32 -37.12
C SER A 282 17.32 -8.23 -36.28
N ASP A 283 18.34 -8.82 -36.89
CA ASP A 283 19.38 -9.59 -36.20
C ASP A 283 20.76 -8.94 -36.46
N PRO A 284 21.38 -8.31 -35.44
CA PRO A 284 20.91 -8.18 -34.06
C PRO A 284 19.79 -7.14 -33.93
N PRO A 285 18.97 -7.19 -32.85
CA PRO A 285 17.90 -6.23 -32.60
C PRO A 285 18.40 -4.78 -32.70
N GLN A 286 17.86 -4.03 -33.67
CA GLN A 286 18.17 -2.62 -33.86
C GLN A 286 17.07 -1.77 -33.21
N PRO A 287 17.42 -0.66 -32.52
CA PRO A 287 16.43 0.31 -32.09
C PRO A 287 15.74 0.91 -33.31
N LYS A 288 14.41 0.87 -33.32
CA LYS A 288 13.56 1.59 -34.26
C LYS A 288 13.92 3.06 -34.19
N LEU A 289 14.23 3.66 -35.34
CA LEU A 289 14.53 5.08 -35.44
C LEU A 289 13.30 5.85 -35.93
N ASP A 290 13.12 7.08 -35.46
CA ASP A 290 12.13 8.01 -35.99
C ASP A 290 12.56 8.54 -37.37
N GLU A 291 11.73 9.40 -38.00
CA GLU A 291 12.03 9.98 -39.32
C GLU A 291 13.33 10.83 -39.35
N HIS A 292 13.91 11.14 -38.19
CA HIS A 292 15.16 11.88 -38.03
C HIS A 292 16.35 10.98 -37.64
N GLY A 293 16.18 9.65 -37.60
CA GLY A 293 17.24 8.72 -37.22
C GLY A 293 17.49 8.64 -35.71
N ARG A 294 16.56 9.08 -34.85
CA ARG A 294 16.70 9.00 -33.39
C ARG A 294 15.97 7.78 -32.84
N PRO A 295 16.48 7.09 -31.81
CA PRO A 295 15.77 5.95 -31.20
C PRO A 295 14.35 6.33 -30.75
N VAL A 296 13.37 5.53 -31.15
CA VAL A 296 12.01 5.58 -30.65
C VAL A 296 12.00 4.87 -29.31
N TRP A 297 11.56 5.58 -28.27
CA TRP A 297 11.39 5.01 -26.94
C TRP A 297 9.92 4.74 -26.69
N GLU A 298 9.56 3.51 -26.33
CA GLU A 298 8.23 3.19 -25.79
C GLU A 298 8.33 3.17 -24.27
N GLN A 299 7.41 3.87 -23.63
CA GLN A 299 7.27 3.84 -22.20
C GLN A 299 6.44 2.61 -21.84
N VAL A 300 7.09 1.59 -21.28
CA VAL A 300 6.40 0.38 -20.84
C VAL A 300 5.96 0.60 -19.39
N PRO A 301 4.65 0.51 -19.09
CA PRO A 301 4.17 0.58 -17.73
C PRO A 301 4.65 -0.67 -16.97
N PHE A 302 5.48 -0.47 -15.95
CA PHE A 302 5.95 -1.55 -15.07
C PHE A 302 5.28 -1.44 -13.72
N GLY A 303 4.50 -2.47 -13.36
CA GLY A 303 3.90 -2.64 -12.04
C GLY A 303 2.93 -1.52 -11.67
N GLU A 304 1.65 -1.68 -12.01
CA GLU A 304 0.61 -0.85 -11.41
C GLU A 304 0.32 -1.35 -9.99
N ALA A 305 0.26 -0.42 -9.04
CA ALA A 305 -0.31 -0.67 -7.73
C ALA A 305 -1.78 -0.24 -7.76
N ASN A 306 -2.67 -1.20 -7.62
CA ASN A 306 -4.11 -0.98 -7.59
C ASN A 306 -4.65 -1.22 -6.19
N GLY A 307 -5.67 -0.46 -5.82
CA GLY A 307 -6.39 -0.75 -4.61
C GLY A 307 -7.43 0.29 -4.27
N ASN A 308 -7.96 0.08 -3.09
CA ASN A 308 -8.85 0.96 -2.38
C ASN A 308 -8.27 1.11 -0.97
N PHE A 309 -8.29 2.32 -0.42
CA PHE A 309 -8.12 2.48 1.00
C PHE A 309 -9.11 3.49 1.55
N SER A 310 -9.57 3.25 2.76
CA SER A 310 -10.51 4.12 3.45
C SER A 310 -10.02 4.44 4.86
N ILE A 311 -10.20 5.68 5.27
CA ILE A 311 -9.93 6.15 6.62
C ILE A 311 -11.25 6.71 7.17
N SER A 312 -11.68 6.21 8.31
CA SER A 312 -12.89 6.69 9.00
C SER A 312 -12.62 6.95 10.47
N LEU A 313 -13.22 8.03 10.98
CA LEU A 313 -13.16 8.47 12.37
C LEU A 313 -14.57 8.34 12.95
N ASP A 314 -14.81 7.30 13.75
CA ASP A 314 -16.12 7.04 14.37
C ASP A 314 -16.00 7.10 15.90
N GLY A 315 -16.53 8.18 16.47
CA GLY A 315 -16.43 8.43 17.91
C GLY A 315 -14.98 8.52 18.39
N ASP A 316 -14.58 7.55 19.22
CA ASP A 316 -13.25 7.37 19.81
C ASP A 316 -12.37 6.40 19.02
N ARG A 317 -12.72 6.09 17.76
CA ARG A 317 -12.02 5.09 16.95
C ARG A 317 -11.62 5.63 15.58
N ILE A 318 -10.38 5.34 15.21
CA ILE A 318 -9.83 5.45 13.86
C ILE A 318 -9.83 4.06 13.25
N THR A 319 -10.41 3.94 12.05
CA THR A 319 -10.35 2.72 11.25
C THR A 319 -9.69 3.03 9.92
N VAL A 320 -8.65 2.28 9.61
CA VAL A 320 -8.00 2.29 8.30
C VAL A 320 -8.28 0.94 7.64
N ARG A 321 -8.81 0.97 6.42
CA ARG A 321 -8.95 -0.23 5.59
C ARG A 321 -8.15 -0.07 4.32
N HIS A 322 -7.51 -1.14 3.88
CA HIS A 322 -6.82 -1.22 2.61
C HIS A 322 -7.22 -2.54 1.94
N ASN A 323 -7.72 -2.46 0.72
CA ASN A 323 -8.03 -3.60 -0.13
C ASN A 323 -7.40 -3.36 -1.50
N GLY A 324 -6.33 -4.09 -1.81
CA GLY A 324 -5.61 -3.86 -3.05
C GLY A 324 -4.49 -4.87 -3.27
N ASP A 325 -3.68 -4.59 -4.27
CA ASP A 325 -2.54 -5.41 -4.64
C ASP A 325 -1.59 -5.58 -3.45
N ASP A 326 -1.06 -6.79 -3.30
CA ASP A 326 -0.07 -7.13 -2.27
C ASP A 326 1.28 -6.44 -2.46
N TYR A 327 1.48 -5.71 -3.54
CA TYR A 327 2.68 -4.91 -3.78
C TYR A 327 2.29 -3.45 -4.01
N PRO A 328 2.98 -2.47 -3.41
CA PRO A 328 4.17 -2.61 -2.56
C PRO A 328 3.82 -2.77 -1.05
N ASP A 329 4.82 -2.63 -0.15
CA ASP A 329 4.59 -2.50 1.30
C ASP A 329 3.78 -1.21 1.58
N GLY A 330 3.10 -1.15 2.73
CA GLY A 330 2.30 0.00 3.14
C GLY A 330 2.39 0.28 4.64
N GLU A 331 2.28 1.54 5.02
CA GLU A 331 2.21 1.99 6.40
C GLU A 331 1.20 3.12 6.58
N PHE A 332 0.54 3.12 7.72
CA PHE A 332 -0.56 4.02 8.05
C PHE A 332 -0.20 4.73 9.35
N ILE A 333 -0.05 6.05 9.28
CA ILE A 333 0.54 6.86 10.36
C ILE A 333 -0.40 8.03 10.68
N GLN A 334 -0.46 8.43 11.94
CA GLN A 334 -1.13 9.63 12.39
C GLN A 334 -0.11 10.55 13.08
N TYR A 335 0.01 11.78 12.57
CA TYR A 335 0.81 12.84 13.16
C TYR A 335 -0.10 13.79 13.94
N ARG A 336 0.13 13.97 15.24
CA ARG A 336 -0.69 14.85 16.12
C ARG A 336 0.16 15.88 16.84
N GLY A 337 -0.50 16.84 17.48
CA GLY A 337 0.15 17.79 18.37
C GLY A 337 0.86 17.11 19.56
N GLU A 338 0.28 16.06 20.12
CA GLU A 338 0.90 15.31 21.23
C GLU A 338 1.95 14.26 20.81
N GLY A 339 2.07 13.94 19.52
CA GLY A 339 3.06 12.98 19.02
C GLY A 339 2.62 12.21 17.79
N THR A 340 3.49 11.31 17.34
CA THR A 340 3.28 10.45 16.17
C THR A 340 2.86 9.05 16.58
N ARG A 341 1.98 8.44 15.79
CA ARG A 341 1.43 7.12 16.04
C ARG A 341 1.38 6.28 14.76
N GLU A 342 1.84 5.04 14.84
CA GLU A 342 1.51 4.01 13.86
C GLU A 342 0.07 3.50 14.06
N LEU A 343 -0.72 3.53 12.99
CA LEU A 343 -2.06 2.95 12.91
C LEU A 343 -2.01 1.50 12.41
N GLY A 344 -1.05 1.17 11.56
CA GLY A 344 -0.78 -0.19 11.11
C GLY A 344 0.21 -0.24 9.95
N THR A 345 0.62 -1.47 9.60
CA THR A 345 1.53 -1.77 8.49
C THR A 345 0.98 -2.93 7.66
N LYS A 346 1.27 -2.89 6.37
CA LYS A 346 1.01 -3.93 5.37
C LYS A 346 2.35 -4.37 4.82
N GLU A 347 2.68 -5.63 4.99
CA GLU A 347 3.85 -6.21 4.33
C GLU A 347 3.46 -6.70 2.95
N MET A 348 4.36 -6.52 1.98
CA MET A 348 4.19 -7.08 0.67
C MET A 348 4.27 -8.61 0.71
N ALA A 349 3.56 -9.28 -0.20
CA ALA A 349 3.68 -10.73 -0.35
C ALA A 349 5.10 -11.09 -0.82
N ARG A 350 6.00 -11.36 0.13
CA ARG A 350 7.34 -11.86 -0.17
C ARG A 350 7.20 -13.36 -0.45
N PRO A 351 7.59 -13.87 -1.63
CA PRO A 351 7.68 -15.31 -1.83
C PRO A 351 8.61 -15.85 -0.73
N GLY A 352 8.08 -16.75 0.11
CA GLY A 352 8.72 -17.18 1.34
C GLY A 352 10.13 -17.71 1.10
N GLY A 353 11.14 -16.92 1.46
CA GLY A 353 12.54 -17.34 1.45
C GLY A 353 13.32 -16.96 0.20
N GLY A 354 13.54 -15.66 -0.01
CA GLY A 354 14.52 -15.14 -0.96
C GLY A 354 13.95 -14.95 -2.37
N TRP A 355 14.23 -13.78 -2.94
CA TRP A 355 14.12 -13.58 -4.38
C TRP A 355 14.85 -14.74 -5.07
N LEU A 356 14.11 -15.54 -5.82
CA LEU A 356 14.70 -16.63 -6.62
C LEU A 356 15.85 -16.03 -7.45
N PRO A 357 17.03 -16.66 -7.49
CA PRO A 357 18.13 -16.16 -8.30
C PRO A 357 17.67 -16.00 -9.76
N PRO A 358 18.20 -15.02 -10.49
CA PRO A 358 17.75 -14.66 -11.85
C PRO A 358 17.86 -15.81 -12.88
N GLU A 359 18.54 -16.91 -12.52
CA GLU A 359 18.72 -18.08 -13.39
C GLU A 359 17.54 -19.06 -13.37
N SER A 360 16.61 -18.91 -12.43
CA SER A 360 15.30 -19.58 -12.47
C SER A 360 14.24 -18.51 -12.67
N THR A 361 13.99 -18.12 -13.91
CA THR A 361 12.78 -17.38 -14.29
C THR A 361 11.68 -18.41 -14.55
N PRO A 362 10.75 -18.67 -13.60
CA PRO A 362 9.46 -19.20 -13.98
C PRO A 362 8.86 -18.32 -15.08
N ALA A 363 7.90 -18.86 -15.85
CA ALA A 363 7.11 -18.01 -16.74
C ALA A 363 6.57 -16.83 -15.93
N LEU A 364 6.55 -15.61 -16.49
CA LEU A 364 6.05 -14.41 -15.79
C LEU A 364 4.65 -14.61 -15.17
N SER A 365 3.83 -15.51 -15.72
CA SER A 365 2.54 -15.91 -15.15
C SER A 365 2.63 -16.68 -13.81
N ASP A 366 3.76 -17.36 -13.56
CA ASP A 366 4.08 -18.11 -12.35
C ASP A 366 4.86 -17.25 -11.34
N ILE A 367 5.48 -16.15 -11.79
CA ILE A 367 6.07 -15.09 -10.95
C ILE A 367 4.99 -14.09 -10.49
N PHE A 368 4.01 -13.82 -11.35
CA PHE A 368 2.84 -12.99 -11.08
C PHE A 368 1.53 -13.81 -11.09
N PRO A 369 1.38 -14.90 -10.31
CA PRO A 369 0.13 -15.65 -10.24
C PRO A 369 -0.88 -14.85 -9.41
N GLY A 370 -1.27 -13.67 -9.89
CA GLY A 370 -2.03 -12.66 -9.16
C GLY A 370 -1.27 -12.20 -7.92
N PHE A 371 -0.79 -10.96 -7.90
CA PHE A 371 -0.67 -10.29 -6.60
C PHE A 371 -2.02 -10.48 -5.90
N GLY A 372 -2.00 -11.09 -4.73
CA GLY A 372 -3.22 -11.27 -3.95
C GLY A 372 -3.87 -9.91 -3.78
N GLN A 373 -5.20 -9.92 -3.71
CA GLN A 373 -5.88 -8.80 -3.08
C GLN A 373 -6.02 -9.17 -1.61
N ASN A 374 -5.28 -8.48 -0.77
CA ASN A 374 -5.42 -8.61 0.67
C ASN A 374 -6.29 -7.47 1.21
N ASP A 375 -7.15 -7.83 2.17
CA ASP A 375 -7.96 -6.89 2.94
C ASP A 375 -7.31 -6.72 4.32
N TYR A 376 -6.79 -5.52 4.57
CA TYR A 376 -6.24 -5.11 5.84
C TYR A 376 -7.19 -4.15 6.51
N THR A 377 -7.55 -4.42 7.76
CA THR A 377 -8.32 -3.50 8.61
C THR A 377 -7.57 -3.25 9.90
N PHE A 378 -7.17 -2.01 10.12
CA PHE A 378 -6.51 -1.53 11.33
C PHE A 378 -7.47 -0.69 12.15
N ASN A 379 -7.44 -0.88 13.47
CA ASN A 379 -8.30 -0.15 14.40
C ASN A 379 -7.46 0.42 15.53
N ALA A 380 -7.63 1.70 15.76
CA ALA A 380 -6.88 2.48 16.73
C ALA A 380 -7.86 3.34 17.53
N PRO A 381 -7.66 3.52 18.85
CA PRO A 381 -8.28 4.64 19.56
C PRO A 381 -7.96 5.98 18.88
N ARG A 382 -8.89 6.93 18.90
CA ARG A 382 -8.72 8.28 18.36
C ARG A 382 -7.88 9.16 19.26
#